data_AF-A0A3B9D1I4-F1
#
_entry.id   AF-A0A3B9D1I4-F1
#
_cell.length_a   1.000
_cell.length_b   1.000
_cell.length_c   1.000
_cell.angle_alpha   90.00
_cell.angle_beta   90.00
_cell.angle_gamma   90.00
#
_symmetry.space_group_name_H-M   'P 1'
#
loop_
_entity.id
_entity.type
_entity.pdbx_description
1 polymer ?
#
loop_
_entity_poly.entity_id
_entity_poly.type
_entity_poly.pdbx_seq_one_letter_code
_entity_poly.pdbx_strand_id
1 'polypeptide(L)'
;MAEIAEIHELLESVRVTLASSMNPDREELERLHTELDGEIRIANKRLRECDALLAEGHRSEAIQLAEQEPNLLEVVSILDFPELPEWNDFVVELGLTVTPELQIDIATDLNGAYSDDAPLERLMRKFRVLSLGRAP
;
A
#
# COMPACT_ATOMS: atom_id res chain seq x y z
N MET A 1 -7.92 -7.98 4.95
CA MET A 1 -6.76 -7.79 4.07
C MET A 1 -6.93 -8.84 3.01
N ALA A 2 -7.17 -8.35 1.80
CA ALA A 2 -7.33 -9.17 0.63
C ALA A 2 -6.00 -9.86 0.30
N GLU A 3 -6.05 -10.92 -0.50
CA GLU A 3 -4.85 -11.55 -1.01
C GLU A 3 -4.07 -10.58 -1.92
N ILE A 4 -2.75 -10.75 -2.04
CA ILE A 4 -1.91 -9.91 -2.90
C ILE A 4 -2.43 -9.86 -4.34
N ALA A 5 -2.99 -10.97 -4.83
CA ALA A 5 -3.60 -11.03 -6.16
C ALA A 5 -4.83 -10.10 -6.29
N GLU A 6 -5.69 -10.08 -5.29
CA GLU A 6 -6.90 -9.22 -5.28
C GLU A 6 -6.52 -7.74 -5.25
N ILE A 7 -5.48 -7.37 -4.46
CA ILE A 7 -4.98 -5.98 -4.42
C ILE A 7 -4.41 -5.58 -5.78
N HIS A 8 -3.70 -6.47 -6.48
CA HIS A 8 -3.23 -6.22 -7.84
C HIS A 8 -4.36 -6.02 -8.84
N GLU A 9 -5.40 -6.87 -8.80
CA GLU A 9 -6.57 -6.73 -9.68
C GLU A 9 -7.31 -5.41 -9.42
N LEU A 10 -7.43 -5.01 -8.15
CA LEU A 10 -8.01 -3.74 -7.76
C LEU A 10 -7.21 -2.55 -8.31
N LEU A 11 -5.88 -2.57 -8.18
CA LEU A 11 -5.04 -1.52 -8.73
C LEU A 11 -5.07 -1.50 -10.26
N GLU A 12 -5.09 -2.66 -10.91
CA GLU A 12 -5.25 -2.73 -12.37
C GLU A 12 -6.57 -2.07 -12.80
N SER A 13 -7.66 -2.35 -12.09
CA SER A 13 -8.98 -1.76 -12.35
C SER A 13 -8.97 -0.23 -12.16
N VAL A 14 -8.33 0.26 -11.10
CA VAL A 14 -8.09 1.69 -10.86
C VAL A 14 -7.35 2.33 -12.03
N ARG A 15 -6.26 1.70 -12.50
CA ARG A 15 -5.44 2.20 -13.61
C ARG A 15 -6.19 2.21 -14.94
N VAL A 16 -6.95 1.15 -15.22
CA VAL A 16 -7.81 1.07 -16.42
C VAL A 16 -8.86 2.17 -16.39
N THR A 17 -9.42 2.45 -15.21
CA THR A 17 -10.43 3.51 -15.02
C THR A 17 -9.83 4.89 -15.24
N LEU A 18 -8.65 5.18 -14.68
CA LEU A 18 -7.89 6.41 -14.92
C LEU A 18 -7.52 6.59 -16.40
N ALA A 19 -7.05 5.52 -17.05
CA ALA A 19 -6.69 5.55 -18.46
C ALA A 19 -7.92 5.72 -19.39
N SER A 20 -9.08 5.22 -18.98
CA SER A 20 -10.35 5.30 -19.71
C SER A 20 -11.11 6.61 -19.46
N SER A 21 -10.40 7.72 -19.20
CA SER A 21 -10.83 9.09 -18.79
C SER A 21 -12.06 9.73 -19.48
N MET A 22 -12.77 9.03 -20.37
CA MET A 22 -13.91 9.49 -21.13
C MET A 22 -15.27 9.37 -20.40
N ASN A 23 -15.48 8.42 -19.49
CA ASN A 23 -16.68 8.28 -18.62
C ASN A 23 -16.50 7.10 -17.62
N PRO A 24 -15.89 7.29 -16.44
CA PRO A 24 -15.90 6.24 -15.43
C PRO A 24 -17.28 6.16 -14.77
N ASP A 25 -17.80 4.95 -14.62
CA ASP A 25 -19.01 4.69 -13.83
C ASP A 25 -18.75 5.09 -12.38
N ARG A 26 -19.48 6.11 -11.90
CA ARG A 26 -19.35 6.63 -10.54
C ARG A 26 -19.49 5.52 -9.49
N GLU A 27 -20.44 4.61 -9.69
CA GLU A 27 -20.69 3.50 -8.78
C GLU A 27 -19.49 2.53 -8.69
N GLU A 28 -18.84 2.25 -9.82
CA GLU A 28 -17.63 1.40 -9.85
C GLU A 28 -16.46 2.13 -9.20
N LEU A 29 -16.31 3.43 -9.45
CA LEU A 29 -15.24 4.22 -8.86
C LEU A 29 -15.37 4.33 -7.33
N GLU A 30 -16.59 4.56 -6.84
CA GLU A 30 -16.90 4.58 -5.40
C GLU A 30 -16.60 3.24 -4.74
N ARG A 31 -16.91 2.14 -5.43
CA ARG A 31 -16.58 0.79 -4.98
C ARG A 31 -15.07 0.58 -4.91
N LEU A 32 -14.35 0.83 -6.01
CA LEU A 32 -12.89 0.70 -6.08
C LEU A 32 -12.19 1.57 -5.02
N HIS A 33 -12.67 2.80 -4.84
CA HIS A 33 -12.17 3.72 -3.84
C HIS A 33 -12.39 3.18 -2.42
N THR A 34 -13.58 2.66 -2.12
CA THR A 34 -13.91 2.10 -0.80
C THR A 34 -13.07 0.86 -0.49
N GLU A 35 -12.86 -0.02 -1.48
CA GLU A 35 -12.00 -1.19 -1.32
C GLU A 35 -10.53 -0.78 -1.12
N LEU A 36 -10.01 0.16 -1.92
CA LEU A 36 -8.66 0.69 -1.76
C LEU A 36 -8.45 1.36 -0.39
N ASP A 37 -9.37 2.24 0.01
CA ASP A 37 -9.37 2.89 1.33
C ASP A 37 -9.35 1.85 2.46
N GLY A 38 -10.17 0.82 2.34
CA GLY A 38 -10.23 -0.30 3.26
C GLY A 38 -8.87 -1.00 3.41
N GLU A 39 -8.25 -1.40 2.29
CA GLU A 39 -6.98 -2.11 2.30
C GLU A 39 -5.84 -1.23 2.86
N ILE A 40 -5.78 0.04 2.50
CA ILE A 40 -4.82 1.01 3.06
C ILE A 40 -5.01 1.16 4.57
N ARG A 41 -6.25 1.26 5.06
CA ARG A 41 -6.51 1.35 6.51
C ARG A 41 -6.07 0.10 7.25
N ILE A 42 -6.29 -1.08 6.67
CA ILE A 42 -5.89 -2.34 7.29
C ILE A 42 -4.36 -2.46 7.29
N ALA A 43 -3.69 -2.09 6.21
CA ALA A 43 -2.23 -2.03 6.14
C ALA A 43 -1.65 -1.06 7.18
N ASN A 44 -2.18 0.17 7.25
CA ASN A 44 -1.78 1.17 8.25
C ASN A 44 -2.03 0.72 9.69
N LYS A 45 -3.11 -0.01 9.94
CA LYS A 45 -3.37 -0.59 11.27
C LYS A 45 -2.28 -1.60 11.63
N ARG A 46 -1.97 -2.53 10.74
CA ARG A 46 -0.89 -3.51 10.96
C ARG A 46 0.47 -2.85 11.13
N LEU A 47 0.77 -1.80 10.34
CA LEU A 47 2.00 -1.02 10.49
C LEU A 47 2.09 -0.44 11.90
N ARG A 48 1.03 0.23 12.39
CA ARG A 48 1.00 0.76 13.76
C ARG A 48 1.15 -0.31 14.85
N GLU A 49 0.61 -1.51 14.63
CA GLU A 49 0.83 -2.62 15.55
C GLU A 49 2.30 -3.07 15.55
N CYS A 50 2.95 -3.12 14.38
CA CYS A 50 4.38 -3.39 14.28
C CYS A 50 5.21 -2.29 14.96
N ASP A 51 4.87 -1.01 14.74
CA ASP A 51 5.52 0.15 15.37
C ASP A 51 5.45 0.10 16.89
N ALA A 52 4.26 -0.21 17.44
CA ALA A 52 4.09 -0.35 18.89
C ALA A 52 4.99 -1.46 19.44
N LEU A 53 5.04 -2.62 18.78
CA LEU A 53 5.92 -3.72 19.17
C LEU A 53 7.40 -3.33 19.09
N LEU A 54 7.83 -2.59 18.05
CA LEU A 54 9.20 -2.07 17.93
C LEU A 54 9.53 -1.09 19.06
N ALA A 55 8.61 -0.18 19.38
CA ALA A 55 8.76 0.80 20.46
C ALA A 55 8.87 0.14 21.85
N GLU A 56 8.18 -0.98 22.04
CA GLU A 56 8.26 -1.81 23.26
C GLU A 56 9.52 -2.71 23.28
N GLY A 57 10.29 -2.77 22.18
CA GLY A 57 11.50 -3.60 22.04
C GLY A 57 11.22 -5.03 21.57
N HIS A 58 9.97 -5.36 21.25
CA HIS A 58 9.51 -6.66 20.76
C HIS A 58 9.76 -6.81 19.24
N ARG A 59 11.01 -6.67 18.82
CA ARG A 59 11.41 -6.72 17.41
C ARG A 59 11.00 -8.03 16.72
N SER A 60 11.23 -9.17 17.37
CA SER A 60 10.90 -10.47 16.82
C SER A 60 9.41 -10.61 16.52
N GLU A 61 8.54 -10.10 17.40
CA GLU A 61 7.08 -10.11 17.20
C GLU A 61 6.65 -9.17 16.09
N ALA A 62 7.24 -7.97 16.02
CA ALA A 62 7.00 -7.03 14.93
C ALA A 62 7.37 -7.63 13.56
N ILE A 63 8.51 -8.31 13.48
CA ILE A 63 8.96 -9.05 12.30
C ILE A 63 7.94 -10.14 11.94
N GLN A 64 7.58 -11.01 12.89
CA GLN A 64 6.60 -12.07 12.64
C GLN A 64 5.23 -11.55 12.19
N LEU A 65 4.75 -10.44 12.77
CA LEU A 65 3.50 -9.81 12.38
C LEU A 65 3.55 -9.27 10.96
N ALA A 66 4.71 -8.76 10.53
CA ALA A 66 4.92 -8.28 9.17
C ALA A 66 5.11 -9.41 8.15
N GLU A 67 5.73 -10.53 8.54
CA GLU A 67 5.84 -11.74 7.71
C GLU A 67 4.53 -12.51 7.61
N GLN A 68 3.60 -12.29 8.54
CA GLN A 68 2.31 -12.98 8.56
C GLN A 68 1.57 -12.76 7.25
N GLU A 69 1.21 -13.85 6.57
CA GLU A 69 0.51 -13.78 5.29
C GLU A 69 -0.83 -13.02 5.41
N PRO A 70 -1.12 -12.10 4.46
CA PRO A 70 -0.24 -11.58 3.42
C PRO A 70 0.84 -10.64 3.97
N ASN A 71 2.07 -10.75 3.44
CA ASN A 71 3.23 -10.00 3.91
C ASN A 71 2.96 -8.49 3.85
N LEU A 72 3.07 -7.82 5.00
CA LEU A 72 2.70 -6.42 5.14
C LEU A 72 3.53 -5.51 4.22
N LEU A 73 4.81 -5.80 4.05
CA LEU A 73 5.71 -4.97 3.25
C LEU A 73 5.42 -5.10 1.75
N GLU A 74 5.06 -6.30 1.29
CA GLU A 74 4.55 -6.49 -0.07
C GLU A 74 3.26 -5.68 -0.28
N VAL A 75 2.27 -5.83 0.61
CA VAL A 75 0.99 -5.11 0.54
C VAL A 75 1.19 -3.60 0.51
N VAL A 76 1.98 -3.06 1.46
CA VAL A 76 2.31 -1.62 1.54
C VAL A 76 2.92 -1.13 0.23
N SER A 77 3.77 -1.92 -0.38
CA SER A 77 4.47 -1.47 -1.58
C SER A 77 3.69 -1.62 -2.86
N ILE A 78 2.69 -2.50 -2.86
CA ILE A 78 1.68 -2.57 -3.92
C ILE A 78 0.78 -1.34 -3.81
N LEU A 79 0.37 -0.99 -2.59
CA LEU A 79 -0.43 0.20 -2.29
C LEU A 79 0.34 1.52 -2.48
N ASP A 80 1.68 1.50 -2.43
CA ASP A 80 2.57 2.61 -2.81
C ASP A 80 2.76 2.69 -4.33
N PHE A 81 1.69 3.08 -5.05
CA PHE A 81 1.73 3.23 -6.50
C PHE A 81 1.75 4.71 -6.92
N PRO A 82 2.47 5.07 -8.00
CA PRO A 82 2.66 6.45 -8.41
C PRO A 82 1.37 7.14 -8.90
N GLU A 83 0.36 6.37 -9.29
CA GLU A 83 -0.93 6.89 -9.77
C GLU A 83 -1.91 7.19 -8.62
N LEU A 84 -1.53 6.93 -7.35
CA LEU A 84 -2.35 7.22 -6.16
C LEU A 84 -2.68 8.71 -6.01
N PRO A 85 -1.74 9.66 -6.14
CA PRO A 85 -2.07 11.09 -6.14
C PRO A 85 -3.03 11.48 -7.26
N GLU A 86 -2.89 10.92 -8.46
CA GLU A 86 -3.81 11.18 -9.58
C GLU A 86 -5.21 10.63 -9.29
N TRP A 87 -5.29 9.42 -8.71
CA TRP A 87 -6.56 8.86 -8.24
C TRP A 87 -7.20 9.72 -7.15
N ASN A 88 -6.42 10.22 -6.19
CA ASN A 88 -6.91 11.10 -5.14
C ASN A 88 -7.47 12.41 -5.68
N ASP A 89 -6.79 13.02 -6.65
CA ASP A 89 -7.30 14.21 -7.33
C ASP A 89 -8.64 13.88 -8.03
N PHE A 90 -8.70 12.76 -8.75
CA PHE A 90 -9.90 12.29 -9.44
C PHE A 90 -11.09 12.03 -8.51
N VAL A 91 -10.87 11.35 -7.37
CA VAL A 91 -11.94 11.08 -6.41
C VAL A 91 -12.38 12.36 -5.67
N VAL A 92 -11.48 13.31 -5.45
CA VAL A 92 -11.80 14.64 -4.88
C VAL A 92 -12.65 15.47 -5.85
N GLU A 93 -12.31 15.49 -7.14
CA GLU A 93 -13.12 16.16 -8.16
C GLU A 93 -14.55 15.61 -8.22
N LEU A 94 -14.72 14.32 -7.90
CA LEU A 94 -16.01 13.65 -7.84
C LEU A 94 -16.77 13.82 -6.51
N GLY A 95 -16.13 14.43 -5.51
CA GLY A 95 -16.70 14.72 -4.18
C GLY A 95 -16.52 13.59 -3.15
N LEU A 96 -15.64 12.61 -3.40
CA LEU A 96 -15.32 11.54 -2.47
C LEU A 96 -14.18 11.96 -1.54
N THR A 97 -14.09 11.30 -0.38
CA THR A 97 -12.98 11.51 0.56
C THR A 97 -11.68 10.93 -0.01
N VAL A 98 -10.55 11.60 0.20
CA VAL A 98 -9.24 11.04 -0.18
C VAL A 98 -8.92 9.77 0.58
N THR A 99 -8.21 8.84 -0.06
CA THR A 99 -7.63 7.70 0.64
C THR A 99 -6.58 8.18 1.65
N PRO A 100 -6.50 7.55 2.84
CA PRO A 100 -5.51 7.92 3.85
C PRO A 100 -4.09 7.67 3.34
N GLU A 101 -3.15 8.49 3.79
CA GLU A 101 -1.73 8.30 3.46
C GLU A 101 -1.20 7.02 4.08
N LEU A 102 -0.42 6.27 3.30
CA LEU A 102 0.23 5.04 3.75
C LEU A 102 1.40 5.39 4.69
N GLN A 103 1.51 4.72 5.84
CA GLN A 103 2.52 5.04 6.85
C GLN A 103 3.90 4.44 6.51
N ILE A 104 4.50 4.89 5.41
CA ILE A 104 5.78 4.37 4.88
C ILE A 104 6.95 4.60 5.85
N ASP A 105 6.89 5.63 6.69
CA ASP A 105 7.87 5.85 7.76
C ASP A 105 7.96 4.65 8.71
N ILE A 106 6.82 4.07 9.08
CA ILE A 106 6.77 2.89 9.96
C ILE A 106 7.35 1.67 9.24
N ALA A 107 7.01 1.48 7.97
CA ALA A 107 7.58 0.40 7.16
C ALA A 107 9.11 0.52 7.04
N THR A 108 9.62 1.76 7.02
CA THR A 108 11.05 2.07 6.99
C THR A 108 11.72 1.75 8.32
N ASP A 109 11.12 2.13 9.45
CA ASP A 109 11.64 1.80 10.80
C ASP A 109 11.67 0.28 11.03
N LEU A 110 10.58 -0.40 10.64
CA LEU A 110 10.49 -1.85 10.66
C LEU A 110 11.58 -2.50 9.81
N ASN A 111 11.83 -2.02 8.59
CA ASN A 111 12.92 -2.52 7.74
C ASN A 111 14.31 -2.28 8.36
N GLY A 112 14.49 -1.19 9.11
CA GLY A 112 15.67 -0.96 9.94
C GLY A 112 15.85 -2.03 11.01
N ALA A 113 14.77 -2.51 11.62
CA ALA A 113 14.79 -3.62 12.58
C ALA A 113 15.13 -4.97 11.92
N TYR A 114 14.75 -5.19 10.65
CA TYR A 114 15.10 -6.38 9.85
C TYR A 114 16.58 -6.46 9.46
N SER A 115 17.24 -5.32 9.25
CA SER A 115 18.61 -5.26 8.70
C SER A 115 19.68 -5.89 9.62
N ASP A 116 19.35 -6.21 10.88
CA ASP A 116 20.25 -6.91 11.81
C ASP A 116 20.22 -8.45 11.62
N ASP A 117 19.18 -9.02 10.96
CA ASP A 117 18.95 -10.48 10.88
C ASP A 117 19.07 -11.09 9.46
N ALA A 118 18.67 -10.41 8.37
CA ALA A 118 18.90 -10.85 6.97
C ALA A 118 18.40 -9.82 5.92
N PRO A 119 18.93 -9.82 4.67
CA PRO A 119 18.77 -8.71 3.72
C PRO A 119 17.40 -8.70 3.01
N LEU A 120 16.42 -8.06 3.65
CA LEU A 120 15.17 -7.61 3.02
C LEU A 120 15.38 -6.34 2.14
N GLU A 121 16.62 -5.84 2.04
CA GLU A 121 17.04 -4.79 1.10
C GLU A 121 16.69 -5.08 -0.38
N ARG A 122 16.48 -6.36 -0.71
CA ARG A 122 16.13 -6.79 -2.07
C ARG A 122 14.67 -6.51 -2.42
N LEU A 123 13.80 -6.44 -1.41
CA LEU A 123 12.38 -6.13 -1.57
C LEU A 123 12.18 -4.62 -1.76
N MET A 124 12.81 -3.78 -0.91
CA MET A 124 12.80 -2.32 -1.07
C MET A 124 13.44 -1.83 -2.37
N ARG A 125 14.45 -2.53 -2.88
CA ARG A 125 14.99 -2.25 -4.24
C ARG A 125 13.98 -2.54 -5.34
N LYS A 126 13.16 -3.60 -5.23
CA LYS A 126 12.08 -3.86 -6.20
C LYS A 126 11.04 -2.75 -6.15
N PHE A 127 10.67 -2.28 -4.96
CA PHE A 127 9.68 -1.21 -4.78
C PHE A 127 10.14 0.10 -5.44
N ARG A 128 11.39 0.50 -5.21
CA ARG A 128 11.95 1.70 -5.86
C ARG A 128 12.15 1.54 -7.38
N VAL A 129 12.41 0.33 -7.87
CA VAL A 129 12.57 0.05 -9.32
C VAL A 129 11.21 0.01 -10.04
N LEU A 130 10.15 -0.48 -9.39
CA LEU A 130 8.80 -0.48 -9.95
C LEU A 130 8.24 0.94 -10.09
N SER A 131 8.48 1.81 -9.11
CA SER A 131 8.04 3.22 -9.16
C SER A 131 8.86 4.07 -10.14
N LEU A 132 10.10 3.69 -10.45
CA LEU A 132 10.97 4.39 -11.42
C LEU A 132 10.94 3.80 -12.84
N GLY A 133 10.36 2.62 -13.04
CA GLY A 133 10.41 1.86 -14.29
C GLY A 133 9.36 2.22 -15.34
N ARG A 134 8.45 3.17 -15.06
CA ARG A 134 7.30 3.46 -15.93
C ARG A 134 7.06 4.96 -16.12
N ALA A 135 8.12 5.70 -16.42
CA ALA A 135 8.04 7.00 -17.06
C ALA A 135 8.57 6.86 -18.51
N PRO A 136 7.72 6.81 -19.55
CA PRO A 136 8.14 7.22 -20.89
C PRO A 136 8.29 8.74 -21.00
#